data_AF-A0AA38WQB8-F1
#
_entry.id   AF-A0AA38WQB8-F1
#
_cell.length_a   1.000
_cell.length_b   1.000
_cell.length_c   1.000
_cell.angle_alpha   90.00
_cell.angle_beta   90.00
_cell.angle_gamma   90.00
#
_symmetry.space_group_name_H-M   'P 1'
#
loop_
_entity.id
_entity.type
_entity.pdbx_description
1 polymer ?
#
loop_
_entity_poly.entity_id
_entity_poly.type
_entity_poly.pdbx_seq_one_letter_code
_entity_poly.pdbx_strand_id
1 'polypeptide(L)'
;MGLIIEKCLVMLMIMFLCVNGYSSCAEHENHNTTGVLPGFFPALATWYGDPHGAGSGGACGWANDVQKPPFSAMIAAGNANLFLKGKGCGNCYQVLCTRYPYCSRNPVTITITDECPGLCNRVPFAFDLSGTAFGLMSSPGQADNLRNLGQVDVQFRRVACNYGTTTIAFKIDAKTNPYWFAMAIEFCEGDGALNSVEVAPFGSPHFRWMLNTWGAVWTAHIDPSFRGPFSFKLTSRRNEVVVAHHAVPYGFVPGQTYYSQVNFNM
;
A
#
# COMPACT_ATOMS: atom_id res chain seq x y z
N MET A 1 7.50 -17.19 92.45
CA MET A 1 6.16 -17.65 92.01
C MET A 1 5.82 -16.89 90.74
N GLY A 2 5.32 -17.62 89.75
CA GLY A 2 5.60 -17.38 88.33
C GLY A 2 5.10 -16.07 87.76
N LEU A 3 5.90 -15.51 86.83
CA LEU A 3 5.42 -14.71 85.70
C LEU A 3 6.54 -14.33 84.70
N ILE A 4 7.54 -15.19 84.44
CA ILE A 4 8.64 -14.86 83.49
C ILE A 4 8.92 -15.98 82.46
N ILE A 5 8.31 -17.16 82.57
CA ILE A 5 8.63 -18.32 81.69
C ILE A 5 7.67 -18.46 80.50
N GLU A 6 6.58 -17.69 80.44
CA GLU A 6 5.52 -17.87 79.42
C GLU A 6 5.54 -16.90 78.24
N LYS A 7 6.59 -16.06 78.09
CA LYS A 7 6.70 -15.10 76.98
C LYS A 7 7.88 -15.32 76.02
N CYS A 8 8.78 -16.26 76.32
CA CYS A 8 9.89 -16.58 75.39
C CYS A 8 9.56 -17.69 74.38
N LEU A 9 8.55 -18.53 74.62
CA LEU A 9 8.22 -19.62 73.68
C LEU A 9 7.33 -19.18 72.51
N VAL A 10 6.56 -18.09 72.66
CA VAL A 10 5.66 -17.60 71.60
C VAL A 10 6.39 -16.76 70.56
N MET A 11 7.55 -16.20 70.88
CA MET A 11 8.30 -15.35 69.96
C MET A 11 9.19 -16.13 68.98
N LEU A 12 9.54 -17.39 69.27
CA LEU A 12 10.33 -18.24 68.35
C LEU A 12 9.48 -19.02 67.33
N MET A 13 8.17 -19.19 67.54
CA MET A 13 7.28 -19.85 66.56
C MET A 13 6.61 -18.90 65.56
N ILE A 14 6.82 -17.59 65.65
CA ILE A 14 6.26 -16.63 64.68
C ILE A 14 7.29 -16.29 63.57
N MET A 15 8.59 -16.45 63.81
CA MET A 15 9.60 -16.24 62.77
C MET A 15 9.77 -17.42 61.78
N PHE A 16 9.10 -18.55 62.00
CA PHE A 16 9.14 -19.70 61.07
C PHE A 16 7.95 -19.76 60.10
N LEU A 17 6.91 -18.94 60.28
CA LEU A 17 5.75 -18.90 59.39
C LEU A 17 5.79 -17.75 58.37
N CYS A 18 6.75 -16.84 58.47
CA CYS A 18 6.91 -15.74 57.49
C CYS A 18 7.85 -16.07 56.32
N VAL A 19 8.40 -17.30 56.24
CA VAL A 19 9.38 -17.68 55.20
C VAL A 19 8.77 -18.54 54.08
N ASN A 20 7.50 -18.97 54.21
CA ASN A 20 6.82 -19.81 53.20
C ASN A 20 5.57 -19.14 52.63
N GLY A 21 5.69 -17.85 52.33
CA GLY A 21 4.70 -17.09 51.58
C GLY A 21 5.37 -16.36 50.44
N TYR A 22 6.02 -17.09 49.53
CA TYR A 22 6.25 -16.58 48.18
C TYR A 22 4.87 -16.40 47.51
N SER A 23 4.16 -15.33 47.88
CA SER A 23 3.24 -14.72 46.93
C SER A 23 4.14 -14.20 45.82
N SER A 24 4.23 -15.00 44.76
CA SER A 24 4.49 -14.45 43.45
C SER A 24 3.43 -13.37 43.26
N CYS A 25 3.80 -12.11 43.48
CA CYS A 25 3.25 -11.05 42.67
C CYS A 25 3.63 -11.47 41.25
N ALA A 26 2.75 -12.25 40.61
CA ALA A 26 2.70 -12.25 39.18
C ALA A 26 2.45 -10.79 38.84
N GLU A 27 3.53 -10.08 38.53
CA GLU A 27 3.43 -8.98 37.60
C GLU A 27 2.61 -9.56 36.47
N HIS A 28 1.36 -9.12 36.38
CA HIS A 28 0.63 -9.20 35.14
C HIS A 28 1.46 -8.30 34.23
N GLU A 29 2.51 -8.87 33.64
CA GLU A 29 3.14 -8.32 32.46
C GLU A 29 1.97 -8.21 31.49
N ASN A 30 1.41 -7.00 31.43
CA ASN A 30 0.71 -6.56 30.26
C ASN A 30 1.73 -6.71 29.16
N HIS A 31 1.68 -7.83 28.45
CA HIS A 31 2.41 -8.10 27.24
C HIS A 31 1.81 -7.21 26.13
N ASN A 32 1.78 -5.89 26.38
CA ASN A 32 1.60 -4.81 25.42
C ASN A 32 2.97 -4.46 24.82
N THR A 33 3.84 -5.45 24.64
CA THR A 33 4.88 -5.37 23.63
C THR A 33 4.17 -5.47 22.28
N THR A 34 3.66 -4.33 21.81
CA THR A 34 3.47 -4.06 20.38
C THR A 34 4.83 -4.02 19.72
N GLY A 35 5.55 -5.14 19.76
CA GLY A 35 6.78 -5.32 19.00
C GLY A 35 6.44 -5.21 17.53
N VAL A 36 7.30 -4.53 16.78
CA VAL A 36 7.22 -4.55 15.32
C VAL A 36 7.50 -5.98 14.86
N LEU A 37 6.58 -6.55 14.08
CA LEU A 37 6.72 -7.89 13.55
C LEU A 37 7.98 -7.97 12.67
N PRO A 38 8.71 -9.10 12.65
CA PRO A 38 9.89 -9.24 11.81
C PRO A 38 9.62 -8.89 10.35
N GLY A 39 10.41 -7.97 9.79
CA GLY A 39 10.29 -7.49 8.41
C GLY A 39 9.17 -6.46 8.18
N PHE A 40 8.43 -6.07 9.20
CA PHE A 40 7.54 -4.91 9.16
C PHE A 40 8.22 -3.67 9.71
N PHE A 41 7.68 -2.51 9.38
CA PHE A 41 8.11 -1.19 9.84
C PHE A 41 6.91 -0.44 10.43
N PRO A 42 7.11 0.39 11.45
CA PRO A 42 6.03 1.19 12.01
C PRO A 42 5.58 2.29 11.03
N ALA A 43 4.28 2.54 10.98
CA ALA A 43 3.68 3.66 10.25
C ALA A 43 2.40 4.12 10.94
N LEU A 44 1.88 5.24 10.47
CA LEU A 44 0.57 5.75 10.83
C LEU A 44 -0.43 5.46 9.72
N ALA A 45 -1.67 5.13 10.07
CA ALA A 45 -2.75 5.05 9.10
C ALA A 45 -3.93 5.94 9.45
N THR A 46 -4.46 6.62 8.44
CA THR A 46 -5.77 7.29 8.43
C THR A 46 -6.60 6.73 7.27
N TRP A 47 -7.79 7.29 7.05
CA TRP A 47 -8.56 7.01 5.86
C TRP A 47 -9.28 8.25 5.32
N TYR A 48 -9.63 8.22 4.04
CA TYR A 48 -10.28 9.33 3.35
C TYR A 48 -11.41 8.89 2.41
N GLY A 49 -12.24 9.87 2.02
CA GLY A 49 -13.41 9.64 1.17
C GLY A 49 -14.58 9.02 1.94
N ASP A 50 -15.40 8.23 1.24
CA ASP A 50 -16.52 7.53 1.86
C ASP A 50 -16.06 6.35 2.74
N PRO A 51 -16.75 6.05 3.85
CA PRO A 51 -16.40 4.92 4.74
C PRO A 51 -16.36 3.55 4.05
N HIS A 52 -17.12 3.38 2.97
CA HIS A 52 -17.15 2.20 2.11
C HIS A 52 -16.71 2.53 0.67
N GLY A 53 -16.04 3.66 0.48
CA GLY A 53 -15.56 4.14 -0.81
C GLY A 53 -14.21 3.56 -1.18
N ALA A 54 -13.79 3.87 -2.41
CA ALA A 54 -12.53 3.41 -2.97
C ALA A 54 -11.37 4.38 -2.84
N GLY A 55 -11.58 5.55 -2.24
CA GLY A 55 -10.60 6.63 -2.32
C GLY A 55 -10.41 7.08 -3.76
N SER A 56 -9.17 7.37 -4.14
CA SER A 56 -8.80 8.06 -5.38
C SER A 56 -7.51 7.49 -5.97
N GLY A 57 -7.43 7.50 -7.30
CA GLY A 57 -6.22 7.27 -8.09
C GLY A 57 -5.63 8.57 -8.66
N GLY A 58 -5.97 9.71 -8.06
CA GLY A 58 -5.77 11.05 -8.62
C GLY A 58 -4.31 11.38 -8.92
N ALA A 59 -3.44 11.36 -7.92
CA ALA A 59 -2.03 11.68 -8.12
C ALA A 59 -1.25 10.63 -8.93
N CYS A 60 -1.80 9.45 -9.17
CA CYS A 60 -1.20 8.47 -10.07
C CYS A 60 -1.75 8.52 -11.50
N GLY A 61 -2.79 9.31 -11.78
CA GLY A 61 -3.41 9.43 -13.11
C GLY A 61 -4.44 8.35 -13.43
N TRP A 62 -4.84 7.54 -12.44
CA TRP A 62 -5.80 6.44 -12.60
C TRP A 62 -7.24 6.89 -12.32
N ALA A 63 -7.41 8.06 -11.70
CA ALA A 63 -8.72 8.64 -11.39
C ALA A 63 -9.61 7.65 -10.61
N ASN A 64 -10.81 7.33 -11.12
CA ASN A 64 -11.79 6.50 -10.42
C ASN A 64 -11.62 4.99 -10.68
N ASP A 65 -10.59 4.58 -11.42
CA ASP A 65 -10.39 3.17 -11.80
C ASP A 65 -10.11 2.28 -10.57
N VAL A 66 -9.62 2.89 -9.48
CA VAL A 66 -9.41 2.26 -8.16
C VAL A 66 -10.66 1.63 -7.55
N GLN A 67 -11.86 2.01 -8.01
CA GLN A 67 -13.13 1.43 -7.57
C GLN A 67 -13.36 0.02 -8.10
N LYS A 68 -12.81 -0.30 -9.27
CA LYS A 68 -13.08 -1.55 -9.98
C LYS A 68 -11.97 -2.57 -9.72
N PRO A 69 -12.24 -3.87 -9.93
CA PRO A 69 -11.20 -4.88 -9.99
C PRO A 69 -10.12 -4.51 -11.01
N PRO A 70 -8.83 -4.83 -10.75
CA PRO A 70 -8.36 -5.62 -9.61
C PRO A 70 -8.12 -4.80 -8.33
N PHE A 71 -8.05 -3.46 -8.38
CA PHE A 71 -7.81 -2.64 -7.17
C PHE A 71 -8.91 -2.83 -6.13
N SER A 72 -10.18 -2.80 -6.54
CA SER A 72 -11.34 -3.06 -5.68
C SER A 72 -11.28 -2.30 -4.35
N ALA A 73 -10.97 -1.00 -4.41
CA ALA A 73 -10.77 -0.13 -3.25
C ALA A 73 -9.58 -0.47 -2.33
N MET A 74 -8.76 -1.48 -2.62
CA MET A 74 -7.59 -1.86 -1.81
C MET A 74 -6.39 -0.95 -2.11
N ILE A 75 -6.52 0.32 -1.73
CA ILE A 75 -5.58 1.38 -2.09
C ILE A 75 -5.22 2.27 -0.90
N ALA A 76 -4.14 3.04 -1.06
CA ALA A 76 -3.79 4.14 -0.16
C ALA A 76 -3.21 5.34 -0.92
N ALA A 77 -3.43 6.52 -0.38
CA ALA A 77 -2.58 7.68 -0.63
C ALA A 77 -1.35 7.59 0.29
N GLY A 78 -0.16 7.67 -0.29
CA GLY A 78 1.10 7.58 0.45
C GLY A 78 1.68 8.96 0.75
N ASN A 79 2.33 9.12 1.91
CA ASN A 79 3.16 10.31 2.15
C ASN A 79 4.37 10.38 1.19
N ALA A 80 5.19 11.43 1.29
CA ALA A 80 6.31 11.65 0.37
C ALA A 80 7.31 10.47 0.27
N ASN A 81 7.47 9.69 1.35
CA ASN A 81 8.37 8.53 1.39
C ASN A 81 7.77 7.28 0.73
N LEU A 82 6.46 7.26 0.48
CA LEU A 82 5.74 6.16 -0.19
C LEU A 82 5.38 6.53 -1.63
N PHE A 83 4.87 7.74 -1.85
CA PHE A 83 4.48 8.25 -3.17
C PHE A 83 5.68 8.57 -4.06
N LEU A 84 6.83 8.97 -3.46
CA LEU A 84 8.11 9.18 -4.15
C LEU A 84 8.01 10.08 -5.39
N LYS A 85 7.25 11.18 -5.29
CA LYS A 85 6.97 12.10 -6.41
C LYS A 85 6.40 11.37 -7.64
N GLY A 86 5.47 10.44 -7.41
CA GLY A 86 4.85 9.61 -8.45
C GLY A 86 5.57 8.29 -8.73
N LYS A 87 6.85 8.16 -8.40
CA LYS A 87 7.61 6.91 -8.62
C LYS A 87 7.17 5.77 -7.70
N GLY A 88 6.33 6.06 -6.72
CA GLY A 88 5.70 5.09 -5.84
C GLY A 88 4.36 4.58 -6.34
N CYS A 89 3.78 5.21 -7.37
CA CYS A 89 2.53 4.74 -7.98
C CYS A 89 2.67 3.28 -8.43
N GLY A 90 1.76 2.44 -7.95
CA GLY A 90 1.78 1.01 -8.22
C GLY A 90 2.59 0.18 -7.23
N ASN A 91 3.30 0.76 -6.27
CA ASN A 91 3.92 -0.03 -5.19
C ASN A 91 2.84 -0.70 -4.32
N CYS A 92 3.04 -1.99 -4.02
CA CYS A 92 2.17 -2.73 -3.13
C CYS A 92 2.77 -2.91 -1.73
N TYR A 93 1.91 -2.82 -0.72
CA TYR A 93 2.28 -2.98 0.67
C TYR A 93 1.28 -3.86 1.39
N GLN A 94 1.79 -4.69 2.31
CA GLN A 94 0.95 -5.25 3.36
C GLN A 94 0.92 -4.29 4.54
N VAL A 95 -0.27 -3.94 5.01
CA VAL A 95 -0.51 -3.04 6.14
C VAL A 95 -1.32 -3.78 7.20
N LEU A 96 -0.84 -3.74 8.43
CA LEU A 96 -1.36 -4.48 9.57
C LEU A 96 -1.67 -3.52 10.70
N CYS A 97 -2.92 -3.49 11.16
CA CYS A 97 -3.31 -2.72 12.33
C CYS A 97 -3.12 -3.51 13.64
N THR A 98 -2.71 -2.82 14.70
CA THR A 98 -2.41 -3.43 16.02
C THR A 98 -3.33 -2.96 17.15
N ARG A 99 -4.26 -2.02 16.89
CA ARG A 99 -5.11 -1.39 17.91
C ARG A 99 -6.20 -2.32 18.43
N TYR A 100 -6.04 -2.83 19.66
CA TYR A 100 -7.08 -3.60 20.36
C TYR A 100 -8.26 -2.70 20.82
N PRO A 101 -9.51 -3.19 20.86
CA PRO A 101 -10.01 -4.48 20.39
C PRO A 101 -10.36 -4.51 18.89
N TYR A 102 -10.13 -3.42 18.18
CA TYR A 102 -10.71 -3.18 16.86
C TYR A 102 -9.98 -3.90 15.73
N CYS A 103 -8.67 -4.10 15.83
CA CYS A 103 -7.86 -4.62 14.73
C CYS A 103 -7.72 -6.14 14.74
N SER A 104 -7.89 -6.76 13.57
CA SER A 104 -7.82 -8.21 13.41
C SER A 104 -6.40 -8.76 13.54
N ARG A 105 -5.40 -7.89 13.41
CA ARG A 105 -3.97 -8.21 13.27
C ARG A 105 -3.64 -9.04 12.02
N ASN A 106 -4.55 -9.17 11.07
CA ASN A 106 -4.26 -9.71 9.75
C ASN A 106 -3.86 -8.56 8.81
N PRO A 107 -2.78 -8.71 8.02
CA PRO A 107 -2.39 -7.68 7.07
C PRO A 107 -3.36 -7.65 5.88
N VAL A 108 -3.69 -6.45 5.41
CA VAL A 108 -4.32 -6.23 4.11
C VAL A 108 -3.28 -5.81 3.09
N THR A 109 -3.41 -6.24 1.84
CA THR A 109 -2.54 -5.76 0.75
C THR A 109 -3.20 -4.57 0.08
N ILE A 110 -2.46 -3.48 -0.11
CA ILE A 110 -2.91 -2.28 -0.80
C ILE A 110 -1.92 -1.86 -1.89
N THR A 111 -2.40 -1.05 -2.83
CA THR A 111 -1.57 -0.35 -3.83
C THR A 111 -1.53 1.15 -3.54
N ILE A 112 -0.36 1.79 -3.71
CA ILE A 112 -0.24 3.26 -3.69
C ILE A 112 -0.81 3.84 -4.99
N THR A 113 -1.87 4.63 -4.86
CA THR A 113 -2.63 5.20 -6.00
C THR A 113 -2.78 6.72 -5.93
N ASP A 114 -2.40 7.33 -4.82
CA ASP A 114 -2.53 8.77 -4.62
C ASP A 114 -1.43 9.31 -3.69
N GLU A 115 -1.39 10.63 -3.53
CA GLU A 115 -0.47 11.32 -2.63
C GLU A 115 -1.20 11.84 -1.39
N CYS A 116 -0.65 11.58 -0.21
CA CYS A 116 -1.05 12.27 1.01
C CYS A 116 0.01 13.33 1.38
N PRO A 117 -0.19 14.61 1.02
CA PRO A 117 0.75 15.68 1.35
C PRO A 117 0.54 16.21 2.78
N GLY A 118 1.24 17.29 3.13
CA GLY A 118 0.97 18.05 4.35
C GLY A 118 1.16 17.25 5.64
N LEU A 119 0.08 17.03 6.39
CA LEU A 119 0.13 16.39 7.72
C LEU A 119 0.70 14.97 7.68
N CYS A 120 0.46 14.21 6.61
CA CYS A 120 1.04 12.88 6.40
C CYS A 120 2.58 12.87 6.37
N ASN A 121 3.21 14.01 6.08
CA ASN A 121 4.67 14.15 6.09
C ASN A 121 5.25 14.51 7.47
N ARG A 122 4.42 14.59 8.53
CA ARG A 122 4.90 14.82 9.91
C ARG A 122 5.41 13.56 10.60
N VAL A 123 5.20 12.40 9.99
CA VAL A 123 5.70 11.10 10.45
C VAL A 123 6.49 10.43 9.33
N PRO A 124 7.41 9.49 9.64
CA PRO A 124 8.24 8.85 8.61
C PRO A 124 7.42 8.16 7.51
N PHE A 125 6.40 7.41 7.88
CA PHE A 125 5.52 6.71 6.95
C PHE A 125 4.06 6.89 7.39
N ALA A 126 3.23 7.38 6.47
CA ALA A 126 1.79 7.51 6.66
C ALA A 126 1.04 6.98 5.45
N PHE A 127 0.04 6.13 5.71
CA PHE A 127 -0.90 5.62 4.73
C PHE A 127 -2.27 6.25 4.99
N ASP A 128 -2.78 7.02 4.03
CA ASP A 128 -4.17 7.47 4.07
C ASP A 128 -4.98 6.51 3.19
N LEU A 129 -5.60 5.52 3.81
CA LEU A 129 -6.24 4.39 3.14
C LEU A 129 -7.61 4.77 2.56
N SER A 130 -8.12 4.03 1.60
CA SER A 130 -9.56 4.10 1.31
C SER A 130 -10.37 3.67 2.56
N GLY A 131 -11.61 4.16 2.71
CA GLY A 131 -12.49 3.72 3.79
C GLY A 131 -12.69 2.20 3.81
N THR A 132 -12.77 1.58 2.63
CA THR A 132 -12.87 0.12 2.48
C THR A 132 -11.62 -0.60 3.00
N ALA A 133 -10.43 -0.21 2.54
CA ALA A 133 -9.17 -0.84 2.94
C ALA A 133 -8.91 -0.66 4.44
N PHE A 134 -9.21 0.52 4.99
CA PHE A 134 -9.07 0.79 6.42
C PHE A 134 -10.01 -0.09 7.26
N GLY A 135 -11.28 -0.19 6.86
CA GLY A 135 -12.26 -1.04 7.53
C GLY A 135 -11.89 -2.53 7.50
N LEU A 136 -11.26 -3.01 6.42
CA LEU A 136 -10.85 -4.41 6.28
C LEU A 136 -9.69 -4.83 7.20
N MET A 137 -8.97 -3.87 7.81
CA MET A 137 -7.99 -4.19 8.86
C MET A 137 -8.64 -4.56 10.21
N SER A 138 -9.96 -4.37 10.34
CA SER A 138 -10.68 -4.61 11.59
C SER A 138 -10.99 -6.09 11.84
N SER A 139 -11.21 -6.42 13.11
CA SER A 139 -11.86 -7.66 13.54
C SER A 139 -13.30 -7.70 13.00
N PRO A 140 -13.91 -8.89 12.84
CA PRO A 140 -15.28 -9.02 12.37
C PRO A 140 -16.25 -8.12 13.14
N GLY A 141 -17.03 -7.30 12.41
CA GLY A 141 -17.99 -6.35 12.98
C GLY A 141 -17.39 -5.07 13.58
N GLN A 142 -16.08 -4.85 13.50
CA GLN A 142 -15.41 -3.67 14.08
C GLN A 142 -15.01 -2.60 13.05
N ALA A 143 -15.41 -2.75 11.78
CA ALA A 143 -14.97 -1.84 10.70
C ALA A 143 -15.35 -0.38 10.96
N ASP A 144 -16.58 -0.13 11.38
CA ASP A 144 -17.06 1.23 11.69
C ASP A 144 -16.38 1.79 12.94
N ASN A 145 -16.23 0.96 13.99
CA ASN A 145 -15.54 1.37 15.21
C ASN A 145 -14.07 1.71 14.95
N LEU A 146 -13.40 0.92 14.10
CA LEU A 146 -12.03 1.21 13.69
C LEU A 146 -11.98 2.53 12.92
N ARG A 147 -12.85 2.74 11.92
CA ARG A 147 -12.93 3.99 11.16
C ARG A 147 -13.22 5.21 12.04
N ASN A 148 -14.05 5.06 13.07
CA ASN A 148 -14.38 6.12 14.04
C ASN A 148 -13.19 6.55 14.91
N LEU A 149 -12.11 5.77 15.00
CA LEU A 149 -10.87 6.24 15.60
C LEU A 149 -10.17 7.31 14.76
N GLY A 150 -10.46 7.35 13.45
CA GLY A 150 -9.85 8.25 12.46
C GLY A 150 -8.40 7.92 12.12
N GLN A 151 -7.61 7.56 13.13
CA GLN A 151 -6.18 7.31 13.03
C GLN A 151 -5.77 6.13 13.90
N VAL A 152 -4.91 5.25 13.39
CA VAL A 152 -4.35 4.12 14.14
C VAL A 152 -2.88 3.88 13.80
N ASP A 153 -2.14 3.35 14.77
CA ASP A 153 -0.81 2.81 14.51
C ASP A 153 -0.92 1.52 13.70
N VAL A 154 -0.10 1.43 12.66
CA VAL A 154 0.01 0.25 11.80
C VAL A 154 1.46 -0.17 11.66
N GLN A 155 1.63 -1.38 11.17
CA GLN A 155 2.91 -1.90 10.72
C GLN A 155 2.78 -2.22 9.24
N PHE A 156 3.82 -1.98 8.45
CA PHE A 156 3.79 -2.25 7.01
C PHE A 156 5.05 -2.92 6.49
N ARG A 157 4.94 -3.58 5.34
CA ARG A 157 6.08 -4.05 4.54
C ARG A 157 5.77 -3.97 3.06
N ARG A 158 6.79 -3.70 2.25
CA ARG A 158 6.65 -3.74 0.78
C ARG A 158 6.53 -5.20 0.32
N VAL A 159 5.64 -5.47 -0.62
CA VAL A 159 5.41 -6.79 -1.20
C VAL A 159 5.34 -6.69 -2.73
N ALA A 160 5.49 -7.82 -3.42
CA ALA A 160 5.22 -7.85 -4.85
C ALA A 160 3.72 -7.61 -5.11
N CYS A 161 3.42 -6.87 -6.18
CA CYS A 161 2.05 -6.70 -6.66
C CYS A 161 1.58 -7.94 -7.40
N ASN A 162 0.33 -8.32 -7.16
CA ASN A 162 -0.35 -9.43 -7.83
C ASN A 162 -1.78 -8.99 -8.15
N TYR A 163 -2.11 -8.99 -9.45
CA TYR A 163 -3.40 -8.62 -10.00
C TYR A 163 -4.09 -9.81 -10.69
N GLY A 164 -3.63 -11.03 -10.41
CA GLY A 164 -4.21 -12.29 -10.86
C GLY A 164 -4.08 -12.48 -12.36
N THR A 165 -5.21 -12.53 -13.06
CA THR A 165 -5.23 -12.66 -14.53
C THR A 165 -5.20 -11.31 -15.25
N THR A 166 -5.15 -10.20 -14.50
CA THR A 166 -5.14 -8.86 -15.09
C THR A 166 -3.75 -8.54 -15.64
N THR A 167 -3.68 -8.23 -16.92
CA THR A 167 -2.44 -7.81 -17.59
C THR A 167 -2.26 -6.30 -17.51
N ILE A 168 -1.06 -5.82 -17.85
CA ILE A 168 -0.73 -4.39 -17.85
C ILE A 168 -1.71 -3.64 -18.76
N ALA A 169 -2.27 -2.54 -18.25
CA ALA A 169 -3.22 -1.69 -18.96
C ALA A 169 -2.65 -0.30 -19.25
N PHE A 170 -3.08 0.25 -20.38
CA PHE A 170 -2.68 1.55 -20.91
C PHE A 170 -3.92 2.43 -21.04
N LYS A 171 -4.09 3.36 -20.11
CA LYS A 171 -5.19 4.33 -20.10
C LYS A 171 -4.78 5.58 -20.87
N ILE A 172 -5.34 5.76 -22.06
CA ILE A 172 -4.96 6.87 -22.94
C ILE A 172 -5.56 8.18 -22.43
N ASP A 173 -4.74 9.22 -22.33
CA ASP A 173 -5.21 10.55 -21.95
C ASP A 173 -6.17 11.11 -23.01
N ALA A 174 -7.30 11.67 -22.57
CA ALA A 174 -8.34 12.22 -23.45
C ALA A 174 -7.85 13.41 -24.31
N LYS A 175 -6.74 14.05 -23.94
CA LYS A 175 -6.12 15.17 -24.66
C LYS A 175 -5.05 14.74 -25.66
N THR A 176 -4.80 13.43 -25.78
CA THR A 176 -3.93 12.88 -26.83
C THR A 176 -4.39 13.36 -28.22
N ASN A 177 -3.43 13.76 -29.04
CA ASN A 177 -3.65 14.29 -30.39
C ASN A 177 -2.49 13.89 -31.33
N PRO A 178 -2.55 14.19 -32.64
CA PRO A 178 -1.55 13.74 -33.61
C PRO A 178 -0.10 14.21 -33.39
N TYR A 179 0.14 15.09 -32.41
CA TYR A 179 1.48 15.62 -32.09
C TYR A 179 1.93 15.33 -30.65
N TRP A 180 1.02 14.85 -29.81
CA TRP A 180 1.29 14.58 -28.40
C TRP A 180 0.48 13.38 -27.91
N PHE A 181 1.19 12.38 -27.40
CA PHE A 181 0.62 11.17 -26.86
C PHE A 181 0.88 11.08 -25.36
N ALA A 182 -0.14 10.72 -24.59
CA ALA A 182 -0.02 10.48 -23.17
C ALA A 182 -0.90 9.33 -22.70
N MET A 183 -0.42 8.62 -21.70
CA MET A 183 -1.16 7.52 -21.08
C MET A 183 -0.72 7.30 -19.63
N ALA A 184 -1.64 6.83 -18.80
CA ALA A 184 -1.31 6.22 -17.50
C ALA A 184 -1.17 4.70 -17.67
N ILE A 185 -0.24 4.11 -16.92
CA ILE A 185 0.00 2.66 -16.93
C ILE A 185 -0.50 2.07 -15.61
N GLU A 186 -1.27 0.99 -15.69
CA GLU A 186 -1.90 0.30 -14.56
C GLU A 186 -1.53 -1.19 -14.54
N PHE A 187 -1.71 -1.83 -13.39
CA PHE A 187 -1.63 -3.28 -13.18
C PHE A 187 -0.28 -3.94 -13.50
N CYS A 188 0.83 -3.22 -13.32
CA CYS A 188 2.16 -3.82 -13.34
C CYS A 188 2.35 -4.71 -12.10
N GLU A 189 2.55 -6.01 -12.30
CA GLU A 189 2.87 -6.96 -11.23
C GLU A 189 4.33 -6.86 -10.79
N GLY A 190 4.70 -7.71 -9.83
CA GLY A 190 6.07 -7.77 -9.32
C GLY A 190 6.42 -6.49 -8.57
N ASP A 191 7.35 -5.70 -9.11
CA ASP A 191 7.79 -4.47 -8.45
C ASP A 191 6.72 -3.36 -8.42
N GLY A 192 5.72 -3.41 -9.30
CA GLY A 192 4.62 -2.44 -9.35
C GLY A 192 4.99 -1.12 -10.03
N ALA A 193 6.01 -0.44 -9.52
CA ALA A 193 6.49 0.82 -10.06
C ALA A 193 7.41 0.64 -11.28
N LEU A 194 7.33 1.59 -12.22
CA LEU A 194 8.18 1.61 -13.41
C LEU A 194 9.35 2.59 -13.26
N ASN A 195 10.50 2.19 -13.77
CA ASN A 195 11.68 3.06 -13.89
C ASN A 195 11.68 3.83 -15.20
N SER A 196 11.28 3.18 -16.29
CA SER A 196 11.26 3.80 -17.62
C SER A 196 10.27 3.11 -18.56
N VAL A 197 9.80 3.88 -19.54
CA VAL A 197 8.84 3.46 -20.56
C VAL A 197 9.30 3.98 -21.90
N GLU A 198 9.22 3.13 -22.92
CA GLU A 198 9.49 3.50 -24.30
C GLU A 198 8.35 3.04 -25.21
N VAL A 199 8.11 3.76 -26.31
CA VAL A 199 7.05 3.50 -27.29
C VAL A 199 7.60 3.33 -28.70
N ALA A 200 7.03 2.41 -29.47
CA ALA A 200 7.32 2.23 -30.90
C ALA A 200 6.02 2.26 -31.74
N PRO A 201 6.03 2.89 -32.93
CA PRO A 201 4.94 2.81 -33.88
C PRO A 201 4.92 1.45 -34.58
N PHE A 202 3.89 1.20 -35.38
CA PHE A 202 3.78 -0.03 -36.13
C PHE A 202 4.98 -0.28 -37.04
N GLY A 203 5.52 -1.50 -37.00
CA GLY A 203 6.62 -1.94 -37.86
C GLY A 203 8.00 -1.37 -37.51
N SER A 204 8.13 -0.52 -36.48
CA SER A 204 9.43 0.00 -36.04
C SER A 204 10.08 -0.92 -35.01
N PRO A 205 11.35 -1.34 -35.21
CA PRO A 205 12.13 -1.99 -34.15
C PRO A 205 12.69 -0.99 -33.13
N HIS A 206 12.60 0.30 -33.41
CA HIS A 206 13.17 1.37 -32.58
C HIS A 206 12.12 1.94 -31.63
N PHE A 207 12.38 1.75 -30.34
CA PHE A 207 11.63 2.32 -29.23
C PHE A 207 12.16 3.70 -28.87
N ARG A 208 11.26 4.63 -28.56
CA ARG A 208 11.57 5.99 -28.13
C ARG A 208 11.18 6.20 -26.69
N TRP A 209 12.06 6.82 -25.90
CA TRP A 209 11.78 7.17 -24.50
C TRP A 209 10.52 8.03 -24.37
N MET A 210 9.71 7.66 -23.38
CA MET A 210 8.60 8.48 -22.90
C MET A 210 9.02 9.23 -21.63
N LEU A 211 8.51 10.44 -21.46
CA LEU A 211 8.73 11.25 -20.28
C LEU A 211 7.69 10.92 -19.21
N ASN A 212 8.12 10.55 -18.01
CA ASN A 212 7.26 10.49 -16.84
C ASN A 212 6.93 11.91 -16.37
N THR A 213 5.70 12.36 -16.60
CA THR A 213 5.28 13.75 -16.37
C THR A 213 4.58 13.93 -15.04
N TRP A 214 3.83 12.93 -14.60
CA TRP A 214 3.04 12.95 -13.37
C TRP A 214 2.76 11.50 -12.96
N GLY A 215 3.03 11.10 -11.71
CA GLY A 215 2.53 9.82 -11.20
C GLY A 215 2.94 8.63 -12.08
N ALA A 216 1.95 7.85 -12.54
CA ALA A 216 2.14 6.77 -13.51
C ALA A 216 1.85 7.19 -14.97
N VAL A 217 1.82 8.49 -15.27
CA VAL A 217 1.59 9.07 -16.59
C VAL A 217 2.90 9.26 -17.35
N TRP A 218 2.90 8.77 -18.59
CA TRP A 218 4.02 8.81 -19.52
C TRP A 218 3.60 9.48 -20.82
N THR A 219 4.48 10.33 -21.36
CA THR A 219 4.16 11.16 -22.54
C THR A 219 5.24 11.08 -23.61
N ALA A 220 4.86 11.29 -24.86
CA ALA A 220 5.77 11.39 -25.99
C ALA A 220 5.30 12.45 -26.99
N HIS A 221 6.23 13.24 -27.51
CA HIS A 221 6.00 14.03 -28.71
C HIS A 221 6.02 13.11 -29.92
N ILE A 222 4.92 13.08 -30.65
CA ILE A 222 4.72 12.26 -31.84
C ILE A 222 4.43 13.17 -33.05
N ASP A 223 4.27 12.57 -34.22
CA ASP A 223 3.88 13.25 -35.43
C ASP A 223 2.88 12.38 -36.21
N PRO A 224 2.18 12.89 -37.24
CA PRO A 224 1.15 12.14 -37.96
C PRO A 224 1.63 10.86 -38.66
N SER A 225 2.94 10.64 -38.82
CA SER A 225 3.51 9.38 -39.31
C SER A 225 3.68 8.32 -38.21
N PHE A 226 3.70 8.74 -36.94
CA PHE A 226 3.80 7.87 -35.77
C PHE A 226 2.46 7.20 -35.49
N ARG A 227 2.15 6.15 -36.26
CA ARG A 227 0.86 5.46 -36.20
C ARG A 227 0.94 4.11 -35.50
N GLY A 228 -0.15 3.76 -34.83
CA GLY A 228 -0.28 2.47 -34.16
C GLY A 228 -0.43 1.30 -35.14
N PRO A 229 -0.59 0.06 -34.64
CA PRO A 229 -0.63 -0.27 -33.23
C PRO A 229 0.71 0.03 -32.51
N PHE A 230 0.63 0.69 -31.36
CA PHE A 230 1.80 1.02 -30.54
C PHE A 230 2.24 -0.17 -29.71
N SER A 231 3.56 -0.35 -29.62
CA SER A 231 4.19 -1.29 -28.70
C SER A 231 4.92 -0.53 -27.61
N PHE A 232 4.97 -1.10 -26.40
CA PHE A 232 5.63 -0.48 -25.26
C PHE A 232 6.67 -1.41 -24.66
N LYS A 233 7.86 -0.87 -24.36
CA LYS A 233 8.89 -1.55 -23.58
C LYS A 233 8.92 -0.89 -22.20
N LEU A 234 8.68 -1.70 -21.17
CA LEU A 234 8.52 -1.26 -19.79
C LEU A 234 9.67 -1.84 -18.96
N THR A 235 10.32 -0.99 -18.17
CA THR A 235 11.39 -1.42 -17.26
C THR A 235 10.97 -1.15 -15.81
N SER A 236 10.96 -2.19 -14.98
CA SER A 236 10.65 -2.07 -13.54
C SER A 236 11.80 -1.42 -12.76
N ARG A 237 11.60 -1.06 -11.48
CA ARG A 237 12.69 -0.51 -10.64
C ARG A 237 13.78 -1.55 -10.33
N ARG A 238 13.49 -2.83 -10.55
CA ARG A 238 14.46 -3.94 -10.45
C ARG A 238 15.17 -4.24 -11.77
N ASN A 239 14.97 -3.40 -12.80
CA ASN A 239 15.51 -3.56 -14.15
C ASN A 239 14.99 -4.81 -14.89
N GLU A 240 13.85 -5.36 -14.48
CA GLU A 240 13.12 -6.34 -15.30
C GLU A 240 12.48 -5.61 -16.48
N VAL A 241 12.50 -6.23 -17.66
CA VAL A 241 11.98 -5.65 -18.89
C VAL A 241 10.89 -6.53 -19.46
N VAL A 242 9.76 -5.92 -19.82
CA VAL A 242 8.68 -6.57 -20.59
C VAL A 242 8.34 -5.72 -21.81
N VAL A 243 7.94 -6.38 -22.90
CA VAL A 243 7.49 -5.71 -24.13
C VAL A 243 6.05 -6.07 -24.41
N ALA A 244 5.17 -5.07 -24.34
CA ALA A 244 3.77 -5.17 -24.71
C ALA A 244 3.62 -4.84 -26.20
N HIS A 245 3.68 -5.86 -27.05
CA HIS A 245 3.54 -5.70 -28.49
C HIS A 245 2.10 -5.32 -28.88
N HIS A 246 1.97 -4.31 -29.74
CA HIS A 246 0.70 -3.88 -30.34
C HIS A 246 -0.42 -3.62 -29.32
N ALA A 247 -0.08 -3.15 -28.11
CA ALA A 247 -1.01 -3.02 -27.01
C ALA A 247 -2.06 -1.92 -27.20
N VAL A 248 -1.76 -0.87 -27.96
CA VAL A 248 -2.71 0.20 -28.29
C VAL A 248 -2.94 0.21 -29.80
N PRO A 249 -4.17 -0.01 -30.31
CA PRO A 249 -4.43 -0.20 -31.73
C PRO A 249 -4.32 1.09 -32.58
N TYR A 250 -4.20 0.97 -33.90
CA TYR A 250 -4.14 2.12 -34.84
C TYR A 250 -5.33 3.10 -34.70
N GLY A 251 -6.52 2.60 -34.37
CA GLY A 251 -7.74 3.38 -34.18
C GLY A 251 -8.13 3.58 -32.71
N PHE A 252 -7.14 3.69 -31.81
CA PHE A 252 -7.44 3.93 -30.39
C PHE A 252 -8.25 5.22 -30.21
N VAL A 253 -9.05 5.25 -29.16
CA VAL A 253 -9.90 6.40 -28.80
C VAL A 253 -9.31 7.04 -27.55
N PRO A 254 -8.99 8.35 -27.56
CA PRO A 254 -8.56 9.06 -26.37
C PRO A 254 -9.54 8.87 -25.20
N GLY A 255 -9.02 8.67 -24.00
CA GLY A 255 -9.81 8.37 -22.79
C GLY A 255 -10.16 6.90 -22.60
N GLN A 256 -9.84 6.00 -23.54
CA GLN A 256 -10.04 4.56 -23.39
C GLN A 256 -8.82 3.87 -22.77
N THR A 257 -9.08 2.71 -22.16
CA THR A 257 -8.05 1.83 -21.58
C THR A 257 -7.87 0.59 -22.46
N TYR A 258 -6.62 0.24 -22.75
CA TYR A 258 -6.26 -0.94 -23.54
C TYR A 258 -5.39 -1.89 -22.73
N TYR A 259 -5.73 -3.17 -22.73
CA TYR A 259 -4.99 -4.20 -22.00
C TYR A 259 -3.99 -4.90 -22.91
N SER A 260 -2.80 -5.17 -22.37
CA SER A 260 -1.77 -5.97 -23.02
C SER A 260 -2.03 -7.47 -22.85
N GLN A 261 -1.09 -8.28 -23.34
CA GLN A 261 -1.05 -9.73 -23.12
C GLN A 261 0.11 -10.14 -22.19
N VAL A 262 0.74 -9.18 -21.51
CA VAL A 262 1.95 -9.41 -20.72
C VAL A 262 1.82 -8.83 -19.32
N ASN A 263 2.62 -9.37 -18.40
CA ASN A 263 2.91 -8.76 -17.12
C ASN A 263 4.36 -9.07 -16.71
N PHE A 264 4.86 -8.37 -15.68
CA PHE A 264 6.12 -8.71 -15.02
C PHE A 264 5.97 -10.02 -14.24
N ASN A 265 7.07 -10.73 -14.03
CA ASN A 265 7.04 -11.93 -13.20
C ASN A 265 7.00 -11.56 -11.71
N MET A 266 6.35 -12.43 -10.92
CA MET A 266 6.28 -12.32 -9.46
C MET A 266 7.52 -12.90 -8.76
#